data_AF-A0A9D2U0U6-F1
#
_entry.id   AF-A0A9D2U0U6-F1
#
_cell.length_a   1.000
_cell.length_b   1.000
_cell.length_c   1.000
_cell.angle_alpha   90.00
_cell.angle_beta   90.00
_cell.angle_gamma   90.00
#
_symmetry.space_group_name_H-M   'P 1'
#
loop_
_entity.id
_entity.type
_entity.pdbx_description
1 polymer ?
#
loop_
_entity_poly.entity_id
_entity_poly.type
_entity_poly.pdbx_seq_one_letter_code
_entity_poly.pdbx_strand_id
1 'polypeptide(L)'
;MLVLCLVGTIGYNSLRRKWAGIIGVGGSYAILLGVMLLFATIGTVIKAITGQELGSGAGEIVGTVIVMLICLGYMAMVIVGRCETTAQKVMLPLVACLIGAGFIWRLLLAIVAHVPMDSGETKASGLDAMPDIIYDTNNARAVWHKQGTYGDHVVYYGPNGDTVTFYQSDIEGANYKGFALN
;
A
#
# COMPACT_ATOMS: atom_id res chain seq x y z
N MET A 1 14.66 9.56 14.20
CA MET A 1 13.41 8.78 14.28
C MET A 1 12.17 9.66 14.27
N LEU A 2 12.03 10.64 15.16
CA LEU A 2 10.83 11.50 15.23
C LEU A 2 10.47 12.19 13.90
N VAL A 3 11.48 12.71 13.17
CA VAL A 3 11.29 13.31 11.83
C VAL A 3 10.84 12.27 10.79
N LEU A 4 11.41 11.07 10.79
CA LEU A 4 10.98 9.98 9.90
C LEU A 4 9.55 9.54 10.19
N CYS A 5 9.15 9.53 11.47
CA CYS A 5 7.77 9.23 11.87
C CYS A 5 6.80 10.33 11.42
N LEU A 6 7.14 11.62 11.61
CA LEU A 6 6.30 12.76 11.20
C LEU A 6 6.16 12.89 9.68
N VAL A 7 7.27 12.76 8.94
CA VAL A 7 7.24 12.77 7.47
C VAL A 7 6.53 11.51 6.95
N GLY A 8 6.79 10.37 7.59
CA GLY A 8 6.16 9.09 7.28
C GLY A 8 4.65 9.12 7.49
N THR A 9 4.11 9.77 8.53
CA THR A 9 2.66 9.85 8.79
C THR A 9 1.93 10.73 7.81
N ILE A 10 2.50 11.89 7.49
CA ILE A 10 1.93 12.85 6.53
C ILE A 10 1.92 12.23 5.13
N GLY A 11 3.06 11.67 4.70
CA GLY A 11 3.22 11.06 3.38
C GLY A 11 2.68 9.63 3.23
N TYR A 12 2.20 9.02 4.32
CA TYR A 12 1.91 7.58 4.39
C TYR A 12 0.99 7.10 3.26
N ASN A 13 -0.16 7.76 3.05
CA ASN A 13 -1.15 7.32 2.06
C ASN A 13 -0.61 7.38 0.63
N SER A 14 0.05 8.48 0.27
CA SER A 14 0.61 8.70 -1.07
C SER A 14 1.75 7.74 -1.36
N LEU A 15 2.65 7.52 -0.38
CA LEU A 15 3.75 6.56 -0.50
C LEU A 15 3.23 5.12 -0.55
N ARG A 16 2.27 4.76 0.30
CA ARG A 16 1.66 3.42 0.29
C ARG A 16 1.02 3.11 -1.06
N ARG A 17 0.20 4.02 -1.61
CA ARG A 17 -0.45 3.81 -2.92
C ARG A 17 0.57 3.66 -4.05
N LYS A 18 1.62 4.50 -4.07
CA LYS A 18 2.64 4.47 -5.12
C LYS A 18 3.51 3.20 -5.08
N TRP A 19 3.70 2.61 -3.90
CA TRP A 19 4.60 1.47 -3.69
C TRP A 19 3.88 0.14 -3.38
N ALA A 20 2.54 0.12 -3.36
CA ALA A 20 1.74 -1.07 -3.05
C ALA A 20 2.04 -2.28 -3.95
N GLY A 21 2.39 -2.04 -5.23
CA GLY A 21 2.76 -3.10 -6.17
C GLY A 21 4.21 -3.62 -6.03
N ILE A 22 5.06 -2.92 -5.27
CA ILE A 22 6.48 -3.26 -5.10
C ILE A 22 6.73 -3.83 -3.70
N ILE A 23 6.19 -3.18 -2.66
CA ILE A 23 6.40 -3.57 -1.28
C ILE A 23 5.17 -3.33 -0.41
N GLY A 24 4.73 -4.38 0.30
CA GLY A 24 3.66 -4.29 1.26
C GLY A 24 4.10 -3.72 2.61
N VAL A 25 3.12 -3.37 3.46
CA VAL A 25 3.38 -2.81 4.80
C VAL A 25 4.23 -3.77 5.65
N GLY A 26 3.94 -5.07 5.64
CA GLY A 26 4.75 -6.06 6.36
C GLY A 26 6.21 -6.14 5.88
N GLY A 27 6.43 -6.03 4.57
CA GLY A 27 7.78 -5.97 3.99
C GLY A 27 8.54 -4.70 4.38
N SER A 28 7.84 -3.57 4.43
CA SER A 28 8.42 -2.30 4.88
C SER A 28 8.89 -2.35 6.33
N TYR A 29 8.21 -3.11 7.19
CA TYR A 29 8.62 -3.38 8.57
C TYR A 29 9.87 -4.24 8.66
N ALA A 30 9.96 -5.30 7.86
CA ALA A 30 11.16 -6.14 7.83
C ALA A 30 12.40 -5.31 7.44
N ILE A 31 12.25 -4.40 6.47
CA ILE A 31 13.32 -3.46 6.08
C ILE A 31 13.65 -2.47 7.19
N LEU A 32 12.63 -1.85 7.80
CA LEU A 32 12.84 -0.91 8.91
C LEU A 32 13.59 -1.58 10.08
N LEU A 33 13.19 -2.80 10.44
CA LEU A 33 13.83 -3.59 11.50
C LEU A 33 15.30 -3.89 11.15
N GLY A 34 15.58 -4.31 9.90
CA GLY A 34 16.94 -4.54 9.43
C GLY A 34 17.82 -3.29 9.52
N VAL A 35 17.31 -2.13 9.13
CA VAL A 35 18.02 -0.84 9.21
C VAL A 35 18.28 -0.44 10.67
N MET A 36 17.29 -0.62 11.55
CA MET A 36 17.44 -0.35 12.98
C MET A 36 18.48 -1.25 13.64
N LEU A 37 18.47 -2.55 13.32
CA LEU A 37 19.47 -3.49 13.81
C LEU A 37 20.87 -3.16 13.28
N LEU A 38 20.98 -2.71 12.02
CA LEU A 38 22.25 -2.28 11.46
C LEU A 38 22.85 -1.11 12.26
N PHE A 39 22.07 -0.07 12.56
CA PHE A 39 22.54 1.01 13.44
C PHE A 39 22.90 0.53 14.85
N ALA A 40 22.12 -0.40 15.41
CA ALA A 40 22.43 -1.00 16.71
C ALA A 40 23.77 -1.74 16.70
N THR A 41 24.04 -2.55 15.66
CA THR A 41 25.33 -3.27 15.51
C THR A 41 26.51 -2.33 15.30
N ILE A 42 26.34 -1.22 14.57
CA ILE A 42 27.40 -0.20 14.45
C ILE A 42 27.69 0.41 15.84
N GLY A 43 26.64 0.72 16.60
CA GLY A 43 26.77 1.21 17.96
C GLY A 43 27.50 0.25 18.90
N THR A 44 27.26 -1.06 18.80
CA THR A 44 27.97 -2.06 19.60
C THR A 44 29.43 -2.21 19.19
N VAL A 45 29.74 -2.15 17.88
CA VAL A 45 31.12 -2.17 17.38
C VAL A 45 31.91 -0.95 17.87
N ILE A 46 31.32 0.25 17.82
CA ILE A 46 31.97 1.46 18.32
C ILE A 46 32.25 1.33 19.83
N LYS A 47 31.26 0.87 20.61
CA LYS A 47 31.43 0.67 22.06
C LYS A 47 32.57 -0.31 22.38
N ALA A 48 32.65 -1.40 21.63
CA ALA A 48 33.72 -2.39 21.76
C ALA A 48 35.11 -1.78 21.48
N ILE A 49 35.23 -0.94 20.45
CA ILE A 49 36.49 -0.25 20.11
C ILE A 49 36.87 0.78 21.19
N THR A 50 35.89 1.49 21.75
CA THR A 50 36.11 2.49 22.81
C THR A 50 36.32 1.89 24.21
N GLY A 51 36.33 0.55 24.34
CA GLY A 51 36.54 -0.14 25.62
C GLY A 51 35.40 0.05 26.63
N GLN A 52 34.21 0.47 26.17
CA GLN A 52 33.02 0.55 27.02
C GLN A 52 32.43 -0.85 27.20
N GLU A 53 31.88 -1.11 28.39
CA GLU A 53 31.22 -2.39 28.66
C GLU A 53 30.09 -2.65 27.64
N LEU A 54 30.20 -3.78 26.95
CA LEU A 54 29.13 -4.32 26.13
C LEU A 54 28.03 -4.81 27.08
N GLY A 55 27.04 -3.95 27.35
CA GLY A 55 25.87 -4.30 28.16
C GLY A 55 24.93 -5.34 27.51
N SER A 56 25.44 -6.23 26.64
CA SER A 56 24.67 -7.22 25.89
C SER A 56 25.41 -8.55 25.84
N GLY A 57 24.69 -9.66 26.03
CA GLY A 57 25.27 -11.00 26.01
C GLY A 57 25.69 -11.46 24.61
N ALA A 58 26.69 -12.34 24.50
CA ALA A 58 27.17 -12.85 23.21
C ALA A 58 26.05 -13.47 22.34
N GLY A 59 25.07 -14.13 22.97
CA GLY A 59 23.90 -14.68 22.28
C GLY A 59 22.98 -13.63 21.67
N GLU A 60 22.84 -12.46 22.29
CA GLU A 60 22.03 -11.35 21.75
C GLU A 60 22.72 -10.70 20.56
N ILE A 61 24.05 -10.57 20.60
CA ILE A 61 24.84 -10.04 19.49
C ILE A 61 24.73 -10.97 18.27
N VAL A 62 24.87 -12.28 18.46
CA VAL A 62 24.74 -13.24 17.37
C VAL A 62 23.31 -13.26 16.81
N GLY A 63 22.29 -13.28 17.67
CA GLY A 63 20.90 -13.23 17.25
C GLY A 63 20.54 -11.97 16.46
N THR A 64 20.97 -10.81 16.93
CA THR A 64 20.74 -9.52 16.24
C THR A 64 21.43 -9.47 14.88
N VAL A 65 22.64 -10.00 14.75
CA VAL A 65 23.35 -10.08 13.46
C VAL A 65 22.63 -11.01 12.49
N ILE A 66 22.17 -12.19 12.93
CA ILE A 66 21.44 -13.13 12.06
C ILE A 66 20.14 -12.51 11.54
N VAL A 67 19.35 -11.90 12.42
CA VAL A 67 18.09 -11.24 12.02
C VAL A 67 18.37 -10.06 11.09
N MET A 68 19.42 -9.28 11.36
CA MET A 68 19.86 -8.20 10.48
C MET A 68 20.20 -8.71 9.07
N LEU A 69 20.96 -9.79 8.94
CA LEU A 69 21.30 -10.40 7.65
C LEU A 69 20.06 -10.89 6.89
N ILE A 70 19.09 -11.49 7.59
CA ILE A 70 17.82 -11.92 6.97
C ILE A 70 17.03 -10.72 6.44
N CYS A 71 16.92 -9.64 7.23
CA CYS A 71 16.21 -8.44 6.83
C CYS A 71 16.89 -7.70 5.65
N LEU A 72 18.23 -7.65 5.63
CA LEU A 72 18.98 -7.11 4.50
C LEU A 72 18.87 -8.00 3.26
N GLY A 73 18.90 -9.33 3.44
CA GLY A 73 18.66 -10.28 2.36
C GLY A 73 17.28 -10.14 1.75
N TYR A 74 16.25 -9.96 2.58
CA TYR A 74 14.90 -9.64 2.13
C TYR A 74 14.86 -8.34 1.32
N MET A 75 15.52 -7.27 1.79
CA MET A 75 15.62 -6.02 1.06
C MET A 75 16.26 -6.21 -0.32
N ALA A 76 17.38 -6.94 -0.38
CA ALA A 76 18.06 -7.24 -1.62
C ALA A 76 17.17 -8.03 -2.60
N MET A 77 16.43 -9.02 -2.10
CA MET A 77 15.47 -9.77 -2.92
C MET A 77 14.37 -8.88 -3.50
N VAL A 78 13.82 -7.94 -2.72
CA VAL A 78 12.79 -7.00 -3.21
C VAL A 78 13.38 -6.04 -4.26
N ILE A 79 14.59 -5.53 -4.04
CA ILE A 79 15.28 -4.64 -4.99
C ILE A 79 15.54 -5.34 -6.33
N VAL A 80 15.96 -6.61 -6.30
CA VAL A 80 16.28 -7.36 -7.52
C VAL A 80 15.02 -7.88 -8.21
N GLY A 81 14.04 -8.35 -7.45
CA GLY A 81 12.85 -9.02 -8.01
C GLY A 81 11.67 -8.11 -8.34
N ARG A 82 11.60 -6.89 -7.78
CA ARG A 82 10.41 -6.01 -7.92
C ARG A 82 10.71 -4.59 -8.38
N CYS A 83 11.97 -4.16 -8.45
CA CYS A 83 12.32 -2.82 -8.92
C CYS A 83 12.85 -2.86 -10.36
N GLU A 84 12.13 -2.22 -11.27
CA GLU A 84 12.52 -2.12 -12.68
C GLU A 84 13.51 -0.98 -12.93
N THR A 85 13.38 0.13 -12.21
CA THR A 85 14.20 1.33 -12.41
C THR A 85 15.30 1.49 -11.34
N THR A 86 16.44 2.06 -11.71
CA THR A 86 17.53 2.41 -10.77
C THR A 86 17.07 3.41 -9.70
N ALA A 87 16.19 4.35 -10.05
CA ALA A 87 15.59 5.28 -9.10
C ALA A 87 14.76 4.56 -8.03
N GLN A 88 13.99 3.53 -8.40
CA GLN A 88 13.24 2.73 -7.43
C GLN A 88 14.18 1.97 -6.49
N LYS A 89 15.27 1.39 -7.00
CA LYS A 89 16.25 0.64 -6.19
C LYS A 89 16.87 1.49 -5.09
N VAL A 90 17.21 2.75 -5.40
CA VAL A 90 17.81 3.68 -4.44
C VAL A 90 16.77 4.24 -3.45
N MET A 91 15.56 4.52 -3.92
CA MET A 91 14.51 5.11 -3.09
C MET A 91 13.80 4.09 -2.20
N LEU A 92 13.82 2.79 -2.55
CA LEU A 92 13.13 1.72 -1.84
C LEU A 92 13.47 1.64 -0.34
N PRO A 93 14.74 1.60 0.10
CA PRO A 93 15.05 1.53 1.53
C PRO A 93 14.52 2.75 2.30
N LEU A 94 14.63 3.94 1.72
CA LEU A 94 14.15 5.17 2.34
C LEU A 94 12.63 5.20 2.44
N VAL A 95 11.93 4.81 1.37
CA VAL A 95 10.47 4.72 1.36
C VAL A 95 9.97 3.62 2.29
N ALA A 96 10.63 2.47 2.34
CA ALA A 96 10.28 1.38 3.24
C ALA A 96 10.40 1.82 4.72
N CYS A 97 11.47 2.55 5.07
CA CYS A 97 11.59 3.13 6.40
C CYS A 97 10.49 4.16 6.72
N LEU A 98 10.11 5.01 5.74
CA LEU A 98 9.03 5.98 5.91
C LEU A 98 7.65 5.31 6.06
N ILE A 99 7.36 4.26 5.29
CA ILE A 99 6.11 3.50 5.38
C ILE A 99 6.06 2.74 6.72
N GLY A 100 7.14 2.06 7.10
CA GLY A 100 7.21 1.33 8.37
C GLY A 100 7.04 2.26 9.57
N ALA A 101 7.80 3.37 9.64
CA ALA A 101 7.71 4.33 10.73
C ALA A 101 6.38 5.09 10.75
N GLY A 102 5.87 5.45 9.57
CA GLY A 102 4.57 6.11 9.40
C GLY A 102 3.40 5.22 9.82
N PHE A 103 3.47 3.91 9.62
CA PHE A 103 2.44 2.99 10.08
C PHE A 103 2.38 2.92 11.60
N ILE A 104 3.51 2.83 12.32
CA ILE A 104 3.53 2.73 13.80
C ILE A 104 2.73 3.89 14.40
N TRP A 105 2.97 5.10 13.89
CA TRP A 105 2.35 6.30 14.41
C TRP A 105 0.89 6.46 13.95
N ARG A 106 0.56 6.01 12.72
CA ARG A 106 -0.84 5.94 12.28
C ARG A 106 -1.65 4.87 13.00
N LEU A 107 -1.04 3.76 13.40
CA LEU A 107 -1.66 2.76 14.25
C LEU A 107 -2.01 3.37 15.61
N LEU A 108 -1.06 4.10 16.22
CA LEU A 108 -1.29 4.86 17.44
C LEU A 108 -2.43 5.88 17.29
N LEU A 109 -2.43 6.66 16.20
CA LEU A 109 -3.50 7.62 15.93
C LEU A 109 -4.85 6.94 15.61
N ALA A 110 -4.86 5.76 15.00
CA ALA A 110 -6.06 5.00 14.76
C ALA A 110 -6.66 4.48 16.08
N ILE A 111 -5.83 4.02 17.01
CA ILE A 111 -6.27 3.56 18.34
C ILE A 111 -6.79 4.72 19.18
N VAL A 112 -6.07 5.85 19.20
CA VAL A 112 -6.39 6.98 20.09
C VAL A 112 -7.47 7.90 19.52
N ALA A 113 -7.39 8.19 18.22
CA ALA A 113 -8.20 9.22 17.56
C ALA A 113 -9.09 8.68 16.43
N HIS A 114 -9.20 7.35 16.27
CA HIS A 114 -10.06 6.69 15.28
C HIS A 114 -9.83 7.18 13.84
N VAL A 115 -8.60 7.57 13.52
CA VAL A 115 -8.23 8.06 12.19
C VAL A 115 -8.29 6.90 11.18
N PRO A 116 -8.97 7.05 10.03
CA PRO A 116 -9.10 5.97 9.06
C PRO A 116 -7.74 5.62 8.43
N MET A 117 -7.44 4.32 8.38
CA MET A 117 -6.24 3.77 7.72
C MET A 117 -6.61 3.25 6.33
N ASP A 118 -6.03 3.86 5.30
CA ASP A 118 -6.26 3.47 3.92
C ASP A 118 -5.44 2.22 3.56
N SER A 119 -6.08 1.18 3.03
CA SER A 119 -5.48 -0.12 2.65
C SER A 119 -4.47 0.01 1.51
N GLY A 120 -4.50 1.14 0.78
CA GLY A 120 -3.65 1.34 -0.39
C GLY A 120 -4.06 0.49 -1.60
N GLU A 121 -5.13 -0.30 -1.47
CA GLU A 121 -5.88 -0.78 -2.62
C GLU A 121 -6.40 0.43 -3.38
N THR A 122 -6.09 0.47 -4.67
CA THR A 122 -6.83 1.30 -5.62
C THR A 122 -8.25 0.77 -5.60
N LYS A 123 -9.10 1.33 -4.74
CA LYS A 123 -10.54 1.13 -4.87
C LYS A 123 -10.86 1.58 -6.29
N ALA A 124 -11.27 0.64 -7.14
CA ALA A 124 -11.97 1.00 -8.36
C ALA A 124 -13.06 1.99 -7.93
N SER A 125 -12.92 3.25 -8.34
CA SER A 125 -13.81 4.33 -7.92
C SER A 125 -14.81 4.53 -9.05
N GLY A 126 -16.07 4.75 -8.74
CA GLY A 126 -17.10 5.00 -9.74
C GLY A 126 -17.24 3.90 -10.79
N LEU A 127 -17.04 4.28 -12.05
CA LEU A 127 -17.30 3.50 -13.27
C LEU A 127 -16.49 2.19 -13.38
N ASP A 128 -15.30 2.15 -12.79
CA ASP A 128 -14.46 0.96 -12.80
C ASP A 128 -14.91 -0.12 -11.81
N ALA A 129 -15.73 0.24 -10.82
CA ALA A 129 -16.35 -0.71 -9.89
C ALA A 129 -17.70 -1.25 -10.40
N MET A 130 -18.15 -0.78 -11.56
CA MET A 130 -19.43 -1.20 -12.12
C MET A 130 -19.36 -2.67 -12.57
N PRO A 131 -20.32 -3.53 -12.16
CA PRO A 131 -20.26 -4.98 -12.37
C PRO A 131 -20.30 -5.34 -13.85
N ASP A 132 -19.60 -6.39 -14.27
CA ASP A 132 -19.56 -6.80 -15.68
C ASP A 132 -20.92 -7.21 -16.25
N ILE A 133 -21.87 -7.53 -15.38
CA ILE A 133 -23.22 -7.96 -15.74
C ILE A 133 -24.24 -7.19 -14.90
N ILE A 134 -25.26 -6.63 -15.56
CA ILE A 134 -26.43 -6.02 -14.93
C ILE A 134 -27.68 -6.79 -15.35
N TYR A 135 -28.58 -7.02 -14.39
CA TYR A 135 -29.86 -7.69 -14.64
C TYR A 135 -31.00 -6.68 -14.63
N ASP A 136 -31.74 -6.62 -15.73
CA ASP A 136 -32.98 -5.85 -15.79
C ASP A 136 -34.12 -6.64 -15.17
N THR A 137 -34.54 -6.24 -13.98
CA THR A 137 -35.61 -6.92 -13.25
C THR A 137 -37.00 -6.65 -13.84
N ASN A 138 -37.16 -5.61 -14.66
CA ASN A 138 -38.42 -5.22 -15.28
C ASN A 138 -38.62 -5.89 -16.65
N ASN A 139 -37.52 -6.18 -17.36
CA ASN A 139 -37.55 -6.80 -18.68
C ASN A 139 -37.07 -8.27 -18.63
N ALA A 140 -37.84 -9.13 -17.97
CA ALA A 140 -37.63 -10.59 -17.94
C ALA A 140 -36.23 -11.07 -17.48
N ARG A 141 -35.51 -10.29 -16.65
CA ARG A 141 -34.09 -10.55 -16.29
C ARG A 141 -33.17 -10.53 -17.50
N ALA A 142 -33.41 -9.62 -18.45
CA ALA A 142 -32.50 -9.36 -19.53
C ALA A 142 -31.10 -9.07 -18.98
N VAL A 143 -30.11 -9.75 -19.57
CA VAL A 143 -28.71 -9.70 -19.13
C VAL A 143 -27.99 -8.67 -19.97
N TRP A 144 -27.47 -7.65 -19.32
CA TRP A 144 -26.71 -6.58 -19.94
C TRP A 144 -25.23 -6.79 -19.64
N HIS A 145 -24.41 -6.86 -20.68
CA HIS A 145 -22.97 -7.13 -20.57
C HIS A 145 -22.15 -5.86 -20.75
N LYS A 146 -21.21 -5.62 -19.84
CA LYS A 146 -20.29 -4.49 -19.92
C LYS A 146 -19.40 -4.63 -21.16
N GLN A 147 -19.47 -3.64 -22.05
CA GLN A 147 -18.64 -3.56 -23.24
C GLN A 147 -17.28 -2.92 -22.94
N GLY A 148 -17.26 -1.95 -22.02
CA GLY A 148 -16.03 -1.30 -21.56
C GLY A 148 -16.31 -0.07 -20.71
N THR A 149 -15.30 0.34 -19.93
CA THR A 149 -15.25 1.66 -19.31
C THR A 149 -14.52 2.62 -20.25
N TYR A 150 -15.15 3.75 -20.59
CA TYR A 150 -14.60 4.76 -21.47
C TYR A 150 -14.56 6.11 -20.75
N GLY A 151 -13.52 6.31 -19.93
CA GLY A 151 -13.24 7.58 -19.26
C GLY A 151 -14.32 8.00 -18.27
N ASP A 152 -15.35 8.69 -18.76
CA ASP A 152 -16.45 9.30 -18.01
C ASP A 152 -17.77 8.51 -18.08
N HIS A 153 -17.81 7.40 -18.81
CA HIS A 153 -18.98 6.54 -18.93
C HIS A 153 -18.64 5.05 -19.10
N VAL A 154 -19.62 4.19 -18.84
CA VAL A 154 -19.58 2.74 -19.09
C VAL A 154 -20.71 2.38 -20.03
N VAL A 155 -20.43 1.54 -21.02
CA VAL A 155 -21.43 1.06 -21.98
C VAL A 155 -21.76 -0.40 -21.68
N TYR A 156 -23.05 -0.70 -21.61
CA TYR A 156 -23.58 -2.06 -21.56
C TYR A 156 -24.32 -2.40 -22.84
N TYR A 157 -24.16 -3.63 -23.30
CA TYR A 157 -24.86 -4.18 -24.45
C TYR A 157 -25.92 -5.17 -24.00
N GLY A 158 -27.15 -4.97 -24.50
CA GLY A 158 -28.32 -5.78 -24.18
C GLY A 158 -28.54 -6.92 -25.15
N PRO A 159 -29.46 -7.84 -24.84
CA PRO A 159 -29.73 -9.04 -25.65
C PRO A 159 -30.31 -8.73 -27.03
N ASN A 160 -30.88 -7.54 -27.24
CA ASN A 160 -31.58 -7.15 -28.47
C ASN A 160 -30.74 -6.27 -29.42
N GLY A 161 -29.46 -6.02 -29.11
CA GLY A 161 -28.65 -5.05 -29.86
C GLY A 161 -28.66 -3.64 -29.29
N ASP A 162 -29.46 -3.40 -28.25
CA ASP A 162 -29.54 -2.12 -27.58
C ASP A 162 -28.30 -1.85 -26.73
N THR A 163 -27.92 -0.58 -26.61
CA THR A 163 -26.83 -0.14 -25.74
C THR A 163 -27.34 0.84 -24.70
N VAL A 164 -26.85 0.69 -23.48
CA VAL A 164 -27.13 1.63 -22.39
C VAL A 164 -25.81 2.19 -21.88
N THR A 165 -25.75 3.51 -21.80
CA THR A 165 -24.57 4.24 -21.34
C THR A 165 -24.86 4.81 -19.95
N PHE A 166 -23.97 4.51 -19.01
CA PHE A 166 -24.02 5.08 -17.66
C PHE A 166 -22.86 6.05 -17.47
N TYR A 167 -23.17 7.27 -17.07
CA TYR A 167 -22.16 8.31 -16.82
C TYR A 167 -21.75 8.31 -15.35
N GLN A 168 -20.58 8.85 -15.06
CA GLN A 168 -20.12 9.01 -13.66
C GLN A 168 -21.13 9.77 -12.78
N SER A 169 -21.82 10.76 -13.36
CA SER A 169 -22.86 11.56 -12.69
C SER A 169 -24.09 10.76 -12.28
N ASP A 170 -24.33 9.61 -12.90
CA ASP A 170 -25.49 8.75 -12.61
C ASP A 170 -25.22 7.83 -11.40
N ILE A 171 -23.95 7.65 -11.06
CA ILE A 171 -23.46 6.71 -10.05
C ILE A 171 -22.95 7.47 -8.81
N GLU A 172 -22.51 8.72 -8.95
CA GLU A 172 -21.96 9.55 -7.87
C GLU A 172 -22.49 11.00 -7.92
N GLY A 173 -22.93 11.55 -6.76
CA GLY A 173 -23.29 12.97 -6.59
C GLY A 173 -24.68 13.23 -5.99
N ALA A 174 -24.97 14.51 -5.72
CA ALA A 174 -26.24 14.96 -5.10
C ALA A 174 -27.49 14.78 -6.00
N ASN A 175 -27.30 14.37 -7.26
CA ASN A 175 -28.35 14.11 -8.25
C ASN A 175 -28.52 12.60 -8.54
N TYR A 176 -28.15 11.73 -7.59
CA TYR A 176 -28.39 10.30 -7.69
C TYR A 176 -29.90 10.02 -7.90
N LYS A 177 -30.26 9.52 -9.09
CA LYS A 177 -31.65 9.18 -9.45
C LYS A 177 -31.97 7.68 -9.36
N GLY A 178 -30.98 6.86 -9.00
CA GLY A 178 -31.11 5.41 -9.13
C GLY A 178 -31.15 4.97 -10.60
N PHE A 179 -30.97 3.66 -10.83
CA PHE A 179 -30.92 3.09 -12.18
C PHE A 179 -32.31 2.57 -12.56
N ALA A 180 -32.83 3.01 -13.71
CA ALA A 180 -33.98 2.41 -14.36
C ALA A 180 -33.61 2.12 -15.82
N LEU A 181 -33.64 0.84 -16.18
CA LEU A 181 -33.61 0.40 -17.56
C LEU A 181 -35.07 0.53 -18.06
N ASN A 182 -35.29 1.35 -19.07
CA ASN A 182 -36.60 1.53 -19.70
C ASN A 182 -36.89 0.38 -20.66
#